data_AF-A0A535NZU3-F1
#
_entry.id   AF-A0A535NZU3-F1
#
_cell.length_a   1.000
_cell.length_b   1.000
_cell.length_c   1.000
_cell.angle_alpha   90.00
_cell.angle_beta   90.00
_cell.angle_gamma   90.00
#
_symmetry.space_group_name_H-M   'P 1'
#
loop_
_entity.id
_entity.type
_entity.pdbx_description
1 polymer ?
#
loop_
_entity_poly.entity_id
_entity_poly.type
_entity_poly.pdbx_seq_one_letter_code
_entity_poly.pdbx_strand_id
1 'polypeptide(L)'
;MITELRRYRIRPGSMESWLAFFAEAARENERHGIRVEYAGVDTETGTFVWLRSFTDEADRVRRKAAFYGSDWWLEREAFAMDHVVEYDVTFLDAAFVSRGGPVEAAPWPASGAPAGSNPDGPPDGWVRSSRATFVRSRSGTEES
;
A
#
# COMPACT_ATOMS: atom_id res chain seq x y z
N MET A 1 -1.12 8.19 -12.06
CA MET A 1 -1.10 6.82 -11.51
C MET A 1 -0.79 6.93 -10.03
N ILE A 2 -1.66 6.36 -9.21
CA ILE A 2 -1.50 6.31 -7.76
C ILE A 2 -0.95 4.93 -7.40
N THR A 3 0.08 4.88 -6.57
CA THR A 3 0.61 3.63 -6.01
C THR A 3 0.43 3.65 -4.50
N GLU A 4 -0.19 2.60 -3.95
CA GLU A 4 -0.23 2.34 -2.52
C GLU A 4 0.97 1.45 -2.15
N LEU A 5 1.90 1.99 -1.37
CA LEU A 5 2.94 1.23 -0.69
C LEU A 5 2.44 0.82 0.68
N ARG A 6 2.41 -0.48 0.94
CA ARG A 6 1.78 -1.07 2.11
C ARG A 6 2.79 -1.91 2.86
N ARG A 7 2.88 -1.70 4.18
CA ARG A 7 3.83 -2.38 5.07
C ARG A 7 3.10 -2.98 6.23
N TYR A 8 3.23 -4.29 6.42
CA TYR A 8 2.53 -5.06 7.44
C TYR A 8 3.54 -5.75 8.32
N ARG A 9 3.64 -5.37 9.59
CA ARG A 9 4.41 -6.13 10.57
C ARG A 9 3.61 -7.39 10.91
N ILE A 10 4.11 -8.54 10.47
CA ILE A 10 3.42 -9.81 10.62
C ILE A 10 3.74 -10.40 12.00
N ARG A 11 2.76 -11.08 12.59
CA ARG A 11 2.91 -11.79 13.86
C ARG A 11 4.08 -12.79 13.77
N PRO A 12 4.98 -12.84 14.78
CA PRO A 12 6.08 -13.78 14.79
C PRO A 12 5.59 -15.23 14.61
N GLY A 13 6.23 -15.98 13.70
CA GLY A 13 5.85 -17.35 13.37
C GLY A 13 4.75 -17.49 12.31
N SER A 14 4.10 -16.40 11.88
CA SER A 14 2.98 -16.43 10.93
C SER A 14 3.35 -16.01 9.50
N MET A 15 4.62 -15.74 9.21
CA MET A 15 5.03 -15.23 7.89
C MET A 15 4.76 -16.23 6.77
N GLU A 16 4.99 -17.53 6.99
CA GLU A 16 4.75 -18.54 5.96
C GLU A 16 3.27 -18.69 5.60
N SER A 17 2.39 -18.77 6.61
CA SER A 17 0.93 -18.79 6.41
C SER A 17 0.43 -17.49 5.76
N TRP A 18 1.02 -16.35 6.16
CA TRP A 18 0.74 -15.06 5.54
C TRP A 18 1.09 -15.04 4.05
N LEU A 19 2.26 -15.54 3.66
CA LEU A 19 2.68 -15.58 2.26
C LEU A 19 1.79 -16.49 1.40
N ALA A 20 1.36 -17.64 1.95
CA ALA A 20 0.41 -18.53 1.28
C ALA A 20 -0.94 -17.83 1.03
N PHE A 21 -1.49 -17.17 2.06
CA PHE A 21 -2.70 -16.37 1.93
C PHE A 21 -2.53 -15.21 0.93
N PHE A 22 -1.43 -14.48 1.02
CA PHE A 22 -1.20 -13.32 0.18
C PHE A 22 -1.07 -13.69 -1.30
N ALA A 23 -0.53 -14.87 -1.62
CA ALA A 23 -0.50 -15.34 -3.01
C ALA A 23 -1.91 -15.45 -3.63
N GLU A 24 -2.91 -15.85 -2.84
CA GLU A 24 -4.31 -15.83 -3.27
C GLU A 24 -4.87 -14.40 -3.31
N ALA A 25 -4.59 -13.60 -2.27
CA ALA A 25 -5.02 -12.21 -2.21
C ALA A 25 -4.51 -11.37 -3.38
N ALA A 26 -3.28 -11.63 -3.84
CA ALA A 26 -2.68 -10.96 -4.99
C ALA A 26 -3.46 -11.27 -6.27
N ARG A 27 -3.76 -12.55 -6.52
CA ARG A 27 -4.59 -12.97 -7.67
C ARG A 27 -5.99 -12.38 -7.61
N GLU A 28 -6.57 -12.27 -6.40
CA GLU A 28 -7.88 -11.68 -6.23
C GLU A 28 -7.87 -10.17 -6.50
N ASN A 29 -6.83 -9.44 -6.06
CA ASN A 29 -6.63 -8.04 -6.45
C ASN A 29 -6.61 -7.91 -7.98
N GLU A 30 -5.86 -8.78 -8.68
CA GLU A 30 -5.79 -8.78 -10.14
C GLU A 30 -7.14 -9.09 -10.82
N ARG A 31 -7.97 -9.99 -10.25
CA ARG A 31 -9.34 -10.25 -10.74
C ARG A 31 -10.24 -9.03 -10.65
N HIS A 32 -10.07 -8.19 -9.62
CA HIS A 32 -10.72 -6.88 -9.51
C HIS A 32 -10.01 -5.77 -10.33
N GLY A 33 -9.01 -6.15 -11.13
CA GLY A 33 -8.19 -5.28 -11.98
C GLY A 33 -7.34 -4.28 -11.19
N ILE A 34 -7.04 -4.60 -9.93
CA ILE A 34 -6.03 -3.92 -9.13
C ILE A 34 -4.68 -4.54 -9.48
N ARG A 35 -3.74 -3.72 -9.93
CA ARG A 35 -2.42 -4.21 -10.32
C ARG A 35 -1.53 -4.37 -9.10
N VAL A 36 -1.02 -5.57 -8.86
CA VAL A 36 0.00 -5.84 -7.84
C VAL A 36 1.38 -5.69 -8.49
N GLU A 37 2.16 -4.70 -8.07
CA GLU A 37 3.44 -4.37 -8.70
C GLU A 37 4.60 -5.17 -8.10
N TYR A 38 4.54 -5.40 -6.79
CA TYR A 38 5.60 -6.05 -6.03
C TYR A 38 5.07 -6.55 -4.68
N ALA A 39 5.66 -7.62 -4.18
CA ALA A 39 5.51 -8.10 -2.81
C ALA A 39 6.84 -8.70 -2.34
N GLY A 40 7.23 -8.44 -1.09
CA GLY A 40 8.45 -8.96 -0.50
C GLY A 40 8.45 -8.87 1.02
N VAL A 41 9.48 -9.43 1.63
CA VAL A 41 9.64 -9.48 3.09
C VAL A 41 10.93 -8.79 3.48
N ASP A 42 10.82 -7.82 4.38
CA ASP A 42 11.95 -7.39 5.20
C ASP A 42 12.13 -8.40 6.33
N THR A 43 13.13 -9.26 6.19
CA THR A 43 13.42 -10.34 7.14
C THR A 43 13.99 -9.86 8.46
N GLU A 44 14.58 -8.66 8.50
CA GLU A 44 15.14 -8.09 9.73
C GLU A 44 14.01 -7.67 10.68
N THR A 45 12.95 -7.08 10.14
CA THR A 45 11.84 -6.55 10.93
C THR A 45 10.60 -7.45 10.97
N GLY A 46 10.57 -8.51 10.15
CA GLY A 46 9.38 -9.34 9.97
C GLY A 46 8.23 -8.59 9.26
N THR A 47 8.57 -7.61 8.43
CA THR A 47 7.59 -6.75 7.75
C THR A 47 7.36 -7.25 6.33
N PHE A 48 6.12 -7.57 6.00
CA PHE A 48 5.68 -7.81 4.64
C PHE A 48 5.39 -6.48 3.93
N VAL A 49 6.02 -6.25 2.78
CA VAL A 49 5.91 -5.00 2.01
C VAL A 49 5.39 -5.31 0.62
N TRP A 50 4.35 -4.59 0.19
CA TRP A 50 3.80 -4.76 -1.15
C TRP A 50 3.31 -3.44 -1.74
N LEU A 51 3.24 -3.41 -3.07
CA LEU A 51 2.75 -2.27 -3.84
C LEU A 51 1.60 -2.72 -4.73
N ARG A 52 0.57 -1.87 -4.76
CA ARG A 52 -0.49 -1.95 -5.77
C ARG A 52 -0.74 -0.60 -6.39
N SER A 53 -1.16 -0.57 -7.66
CA SER A 53 -1.35 0.66 -8.42
C SER A 53 -2.75 0.80 -9.00
N PHE A 54 -3.13 2.05 -9.19
CA PHE A 54 -4.43 2.50 -9.70
C PHE A 54 -4.21 3.63 -10.71
N THR A 55 -5.13 3.77 -11.66
CA THR A 55 -4.98 4.78 -12.71
C THR A 55 -5.07 6.20 -12.12
N ASP A 56 -6.08 6.41 -11.28
CA ASP A 56 -6.41 7.65 -10.58
C ASP A 56 -7.22 7.33 -9.30
N GLU A 57 -7.66 8.38 -8.59
CA GLU A 57 -8.38 8.23 -7.33
C GLU A 57 -9.79 7.62 -7.51
N ALA A 58 -10.47 7.91 -8.63
CA ALA A 58 -11.80 7.35 -8.90
C ALA A 58 -11.71 5.84 -9.21
N ASP A 59 -10.69 5.44 -9.97
CA ASP A 59 -10.33 4.05 -10.21
C ASP A 59 -10.01 3.33 -8.90
N ARG A 60 -9.23 3.97 -8.01
CA ARG A 60 -8.88 3.44 -6.69
C ARG A 60 -10.11 3.16 -5.83
N VAL A 61 -10.97 4.16 -5.63
CA VAL A 61 -12.18 4.03 -4.81
C VAL A 61 -13.07 2.90 -5.34
N ARG A 62 -13.34 2.88 -6.66
CA ARG A 62 -14.20 1.87 -7.29
C ARG A 62 -13.66 0.45 -7.11
N ARG A 63 -12.38 0.22 -7.41
CA ARG A 63 -11.78 -1.12 -7.33
C ARG A 63 -11.62 -1.62 -5.90
N LYS A 64 -11.24 -0.73 -4.97
CA LYS A 64 -11.16 -1.07 -3.55
C LYS A 64 -12.53 -1.44 -3.00
N ALA A 65 -13.57 -0.67 -3.31
CA ALA A 65 -14.93 -1.00 -2.88
C ALA A 65 -15.37 -2.38 -3.40
N ALA A 66 -15.07 -2.70 -4.66
CA ALA A 66 -15.36 -4.02 -5.22
C ALA A 66 -14.57 -5.15 -4.54
N PHE A 67 -13.29 -4.95 -4.25
CA PHE A 67 -12.44 -5.95 -3.58
C PHE A 67 -12.87 -6.18 -2.12
N TYR A 68 -12.94 -5.12 -1.32
CA TYR A 68 -13.27 -5.22 0.11
C TYR A 68 -14.74 -5.55 0.35
N GLY A 69 -15.62 -5.29 -0.62
CA GLY A 69 -17.03 -5.70 -0.58
C GLY A 69 -17.29 -7.11 -1.15
N SER A 70 -16.26 -7.83 -1.60
CA SER A 70 -16.43 -9.18 -2.16
C SER A 70 -16.60 -10.24 -1.06
N ASP A 71 -17.37 -11.29 -1.35
CA ASP A 71 -17.51 -12.44 -0.45
C ASP A 71 -16.14 -13.06 -0.12
N TRP A 72 -15.23 -13.09 -1.10
CA TRP A 72 -13.87 -13.60 -0.90
C TRP A 72 -13.14 -12.88 0.23
N TRP A 73 -13.21 -11.54 0.26
CA TRP A 73 -12.59 -10.74 1.33
C TRP A 73 -13.33 -10.90 2.65
N LEU A 74 -14.66 -10.78 2.64
CA LEU A 74 -15.48 -10.83 3.87
C LEU A 74 -15.30 -12.16 4.63
N GLU A 75 -15.14 -13.27 3.91
CA GLU A 75 -14.85 -14.59 4.51
C GLU A 75 -13.43 -14.71 5.10
N ARG A 76 -12.48 -13.89 4.64
CA ARG A 76 -11.04 -14.04 4.93
C ARG A 76 -10.45 -12.88 5.73
N GLU A 77 -11.20 -11.81 5.94
CA GLU A 77 -10.74 -10.62 6.66
C GLU A 77 -10.24 -10.97 8.06
N ALA A 78 -10.98 -11.78 8.81
CA ALA A 78 -10.59 -12.19 10.16
C ALA A 78 -9.23 -12.91 10.17
N PHE A 79 -8.98 -13.79 9.20
CA PHE A 79 -7.68 -14.45 9.03
C PHE A 79 -6.59 -13.44 8.72
N ALA A 80 -6.83 -12.54 7.76
CA ALA A 80 -5.86 -11.52 7.37
C ALA A 80 -5.48 -10.60 8.55
N MET A 81 -6.48 -10.13 9.30
CA MET A 81 -6.28 -9.21 10.42
C MET A 81 -5.61 -9.88 11.63
N ASP A 82 -5.82 -11.18 11.85
CA ASP A 82 -5.12 -11.91 12.93
C ASP A 82 -3.60 -11.99 12.72
N HIS A 83 -3.14 -11.97 11.47
CA HIS A 83 -1.72 -12.07 11.13
C HIS A 83 -0.98 -10.74 11.24
N VAL A 84 -1.69 -9.61 11.14
CA VAL A 84 -1.09 -8.28 11.10
C VAL A 84 -1.08 -7.68 12.50
N VAL A 85 0.10 -7.32 12.99
CA VAL A 85 0.26 -6.64 14.29
C VAL A 85 0.22 -5.12 14.11
N GLU A 86 0.70 -4.64 12.97
CA GLU A 86 0.74 -3.22 12.62
C GLU A 86 0.76 -3.10 11.11
N TYR A 87 0.08 -2.08 10.57
CA TYR A 87 0.24 -1.73 9.17
C TYR A 87 0.30 -0.23 8.92
N ASP A 88 0.98 0.13 7.84
CA ASP A 88 0.94 1.47 7.26
C ASP A 88 0.70 1.44 5.75
N VAL A 89 0.11 2.53 5.26
CA VAL A 89 -0.14 2.77 3.84
C VAL A 89 0.43 4.15 3.51
N THR A 90 1.33 4.18 2.53
CA THR A 90 1.87 5.39 1.92
C THR A 90 1.33 5.51 0.52
N PHE A 91 0.80 6.69 0.17
CA PHE A 91 0.35 6.99 -1.19
C PHE A 91 1.46 7.68 -1.96
N LEU A 92 1.72 7.21 -3.18
CA LEU A 92 2.78 7.71 -4.04
C LEU A 92 2.19 8.10 -5.40
N ASP A 93 2.53 9.29 -5.87
CA ASP A 93 2.39 9.65 -7.28
C ASP A 93 3.59 9.11 -8.06
N ALA A 94 3.33 8.34 -9.11
CA ALA A 94 4.40 7.78 -9.90
C ALA A 94 5.12 8.86 -10.72
N ALA A 95 6.44 8.96 -10.55
CA ALA A 95 7.31 9.77 -11.41
C ALA A 95 7.82 8.98 -12.64
N PHE A 96 7.95 7.65 -12.49
CA PHE A 96 8.37 6.74 -13.54
C PHE A 96 7.56 5.44 -13.47
N VAL A 97 7.29 4.81 -14.60
CA VAL A 97 6.53 3.57 -14.71
C VAL A 97 7.20 2.59 -15.67
N SER A 98 7.13 1.29 -15.36
CA SER A 98 7.47 0.22 -16.30
C SER A 98 6.34 -0.80 -16.31
N ARG A 99 5.95 -1.24 -17.51
CA ARG A 99 4.85 -2.19 -17.73
C ARG A 99 5.32 -3.43 -18.49
N GLY A 100 6.46 -3.99 -18.07
CA GLY A 100 7.11 -5.09 -18.79
C GLY A 100 7.91 -4.64 -20.02
N GLY A 101 8.19 -3.34 -20.11
CA GLY A 101 8.99 -2.71 -21.15
C GLY A 101 9.93 -1.65 -20.55
N PRO A 102 10.48 -0.73 -21.37
CA PRO A 102 11.31 0.36 -20.91
C PRO A 102 10.65 1.19 -19.79
N VAL A 103 11.48 1.80 -18.96
CA VAL A 103 11.01 2.75 -17.93
C VAL A 103 10.66 4.07 -18.62
N GLU A 104 9.45 4.55 -18.38
CA GLU A 104 8.93 5.80 -18.95
C GLU A 104 8.65 6.82 -17.84
N ALA A 105 8.91 8.09 -18.12
CA ALA A 105 8.55 9.18 -17.22
C ALA A 105 7.04 9.41 -17.26
N ALA A 106 6.43 9.51 -16.08
CA ALA A 106 5.04 9.91 -15.92
C ALA A 106 4.94 11.46 -15.82
N PRO A 107 3.79 12.07 -16.15
CA PRO A 107 3.59 13.50 -15.98
C PRO A 107 3.87 13.95 -14.54
N TRP A 108 4.66 15.01 -14.38
CA TRP A 108 5.02 15.58 -13.08
C TRP A 108 4.80 17.10 -13.03
N PRO A 109 4.03 17.63 -12.06
CA PRO A 109 3.25 16.88 -11.07
C PRO A 109 2.15 16.06 -11.74
N ALA A 110 1.67 15.02 -11.04
CA ALA A 110 0.54 14.24 -11.53
C ALA A 110 -0.69 15.15 -11.74
N SER A 111 -1.42 14.92 -12.82
CA SER A 111 -2.68 15.62 -13.06
C SER A 111 -3.80 15.02 -12.19
N GLY A 112 -4.66 15.88 -11.64
CA GLY A 112 -5.81 15.47 -10.83
C GLY A 112 -5.60 15.62 -9.33
N ALA A 113 -6.39 14.89 -8.54
CA ALA A 113 -6.28 14.90 -7.09
C ALA A 113 -4.98 14.22 -6.64
N PRO A 114 -4.29 14.75 -5.61
CA PRO A 114 -3.10 14.11 -5.04
C PRO A 114 -3.38 12.67 -4.60
N ALA A 115 -2.36 11.81 -4.71
CA ALA A 115 -2.46 10.44 -4.21
C ALA A 115 -2.88 10.40 -2.73
N GLY A 116 -3.90 9.60 -2.41
CA GLY A 116 -4.37 9.44 -1.03
C GLY A 116 -5.20 10.62 -0.50
N SER A 117 -5.76 11.44 -1.39
CA SER A 117 -6.68 12.53 -1.00
C SER A 117 -7.95 12.06 -0.28
N ASN A 118 -8.32 10.78 -0.42
CA ASN A 118 -9.44 10.16 0.31
C ASN A 118 -9.02 8.84 0.97
N PRO A 119 -8.17 8.88 2.02
CA PRO A 119 -7.67 7.67 2.64
C PRO A 119 -8.78 7.01 3.46
N ASP A 120 -8.93 5.69 3.33
CA ASP A 120 -9.82 4.91 4.18
C ASP A 120 -9.37 5.04 5.65
N GLY A 121 -10.34 5.07 6.57
CA GLY A 121 -10.07 4.95 7.99
C GLY A 121 -9.48 3.58 8.36
N PRO A 122 -8.87 3.44 9.55
CA PRO A 122 -8.49 2.13 10.05
C PRO A 122 -9.75 1.25 10.29
N PRO A 123 -9.66 -0.09 10.21
CA PRO A 123 -10.73 -0.99 10.61
C PRO A 123 -11.17 -0.79 12.05
N ASP A 124 -12.33 -1.32 12.40
CA ASP A 124 -12.83 -1.28 13.77
C ASP A 124 -11.80 -1.87 14.76
N GLY A 125 -11.57 -1.14 15.86
CA GLY A 125 -10.59 -1.52 16.89
C GLY A 125 -9.13 -1.10 16.60
N TRP A 126 -8.83 -0.53 15.44
CA TRP A 126 -7.50 -0.03 15.09
C TRP A 126 -7.38 1.48 15.24
N VAL A 127 -6.23 1.96 15.73
CA VAL A 127 -5.92 3.39 15.87
C VAL A 127 -4.76 3.80 14.97
N ARG A 128 -4.83 5.00 14.40
CA ARG A 128 -3.74 5.55 13.58
C ARG A 128 -2.55 5.95 14.48
N SER A 129 -1.37 5.40 14.21
CA SER A 129 -0.14 5.79 14.90
C SER A 129 0.40 7.12 14.37
N SER A 130 0.85 8.00 15.25
CA SER A 130 1.59 9.23 14.91
C SER A 130 3.09 8.95 14.97
N ARG A 131 3.65 8.20 14.00
CA ARG A 131 5.11 8.03 13.93
C ARG A 131 5.76 9.41 13.77
N ALA A 132 6.73 9.73 14.63
CA ALA A 132 7.39 11.01 14.66
C ALA A 132 8.28 11.22 13.43
N THR A 133 8.01 12.27 12.67
CA THR A 133 8.88 12.72 11.57
C THR A 133 9.93 13.66 12.15
N PHE A 134 11.20 13.27 12.09
CA PHE A 134 12.32 14.12 12.46
C PHE A 134 12.93 14.71 11.18
N VAL A 135 13.00 16.03 11.09
CA VAL A 135 13.64 16.75 9.97
C VAL A 135 14.94 17.39 10.43
N ARG A 136 15.93 17.47 9.53
CA ARG A 136 17.20 18.16 9.83
C ARG A 136 16.92 19.65 10.06
N SER A 137 17.38 20.18 11.19
CA SER A 137 17.41 21.62 11.45
C SER A 137 18.17 22.31 10.31
N ARG A 138 17.57 23.32 9.66
CA ARG A 138 18.30 24.21 8.76
C ARG A 138 19.18 25.12 9.63
N SER A 139 20.40 24.70 9.91
CA SER A 139 21.43 25.62 10.40
C SER A 139 21.74 26.64 9.31
N GLY A 140 21.55 27.92 9.63
CA GLY A 140 21.61 29.04 8.70
C GLY A 140 22.93 29.18 7.95
N THR A 141 22.83 29.66 6.73
CA THR A 141 23.92 30.29 5.99
C THR A 141 23.29 31.30 5.04
N GLU A 142 22.96 32.48 5.57
CA GLU A 142 23.02 33.70 4.75
C GLU A 142 24.41 34.27 5.03
N GLU A 143 25.31 34.00 4.09
CA GLU A 143 26.59 34.69 3.98
C GLU A 143 26.34 36.18 3.74
N SER A 144 27.28 36.96 4.29
CA SER A 144 27.30 38.43 4.39
C SER A 144 27.33 39.17 3.06
#